data_AF-A0A965HRC6-F1
#
_entry.id   AF-A0A965HRC6-F1
#
_cell.length_a   1.000
_cell.length_b   1.000
_cell.length_c   1.000
_cell.angle_alpha   90.00
_cell.angle_beta   90.00
_cell.angle_gamma   90.00
#
_symmetry.space_group_name_H-M   'P 1'
#
loop_
_entity.id
_entity.type
_entity.pdbx_description
1 polymer ?
#
loop_
_entity_poly.entity_id
_entity_poly.type
_entity_poly.pdbx_seq_one_letter_code
_entity_poly.pdbx_strand_id
1 'polypeptide(L)'
;MSRRAHQKTPQNLFFGLIAGFFLLAAIGAYVLQKGSNPYRTTEPLKPADYFENANSLRGNVYQVEGVILNALAQNPEKGRLFSISVTSESKKWPMPILIPAKLRQINLQKNQSYRAKCKVDDTGILVAEEIQKS
;
A
#
# COMPACT_ATOMS: atom_id res chain seq x y z
N MET A 1 33.66 26.44 -54.55
CA MET A 1 34.23 25.99 -53.25
C MET A 1 33.26 26.32 -52.13
N SER A 2 32.59 25.33 -51.54
CA SER A 2 31.58 25.57 -50.48
C SER A 2 32.25 25.50 -49.11
N ARG A 3 32.25 26.64 -48.39
CA ARG A 3 32.70 26.71 -47.00
C ARG A 3 31.58 26.18 -46.10
N ARG A 4 31.77 25.00 -45.49
CA ARG A 4 30.89 24.51 -44.43
C ARG A 4 31.08 25.43 -43.21
N ALA A 5 30.05 26.22 -42.89
CA ALA A 5 30.03 27.04 -41.70
C ALA A 5 30.11 26.12 -40.48
N HIS A 6 31.23 26.18 -39.76
CA HIS A 6 31.39 25.47 -38.51
C HIS A 6 30.51 26.19 -37.47
N GLN A 7 29.25 25.79 -37.37
CA GLN A 7 28.36 26.27 -36.31
C GLN A 7 28.93 25.75 -34.98
N LYS A 8 29.55 26.66 -34.21
CA LYS A 8 29.90 26.39 -32.82
C LYS A 8 28.58 26.36 -32.05
N THR A 9 28.11 25.18 -31.71
CA THR A 9 26.95 25.02 -30.84
C THR A 9 27.21 25.81 -29.56
N PRO A 10 26.38 26.82 -29.22
CA PRO A 10 26.65 27.64 -28.05
C PRO A 10 26.60 26.74 -26.82
N GLN A 11 27.63 26.83 -25.97
CA GLN A 11 27.80 25.99 -24.78
C GLN A 11 26.57 26.05 -23.86
N ASN A 12 25.84 27.16 -23.89
CA ASN A 12 24.58 27.41 -23.18
C ASN A 12 23.45 26.46 -23.61
N LEU A 13 23.44 26.03 -24.89
CA LEU A 13 22.46 25.06 -25.40
C LEU A 13 22.72 23.66 -24.84
N PHE A 14 23.99 23.29 -24.66
CA PHE A 14 24.38 22.04 -24.02
C PHE A 14 23.98 22.01 -22.54
N PHE A 15 24.26 23.10 -21.80
CA PHE A 15 23.82 23.23 -20.42
C PHE A 15 22.29 23.24 -20.29
N GLY A 16 21.58 23.89 -21.22
CA GLY A 16 20.12 23.90 -21.27
C GLY A 16 19.53 22.49 -21.50
N LEU A 17 20.12 21.70 -22.40
CA LEU A 17 19.70 20.32 -22.65
C LEU A 17 19.94 19.41 -21.45
N ILE A 18 21.10 19.53 -20.80
CA ILE A 18 21.41 18.75 -19.59
C ILE A 18 20.45 19.11 -18.47
N ALA A 19 20.24 20.40 -18.21
CA ALA A 19 19.30 20.86 -17.20
C ALA A 19 17.87 20.37 -17.49
N GLY A 20 17.41 20.47 -18.74
CA GLY A 20 16.11 19.97 -19.17
C GLY A 20 15.95 18.45 -18.99
N PHE A 21 17.00 17.68 -19.29
CA PHE A 21 16.99 16.22 -19.08
C PHE A 21 16.90 15.87 -17.60
N PHE A 22 17.67 16.52 -16.72
CA PHE A 22 17.58 16.30 -15.28
C PHE A 22 16.21 16.69 -14.71
N LEU A 23 15.62 17.77 -15.23
CA LEU A 23 14.28 18.20 -14.81
C LEU A 23 13.22 17.17 -15.21
N LEU A 24 13.27 16.65 -16.43
CA LEU A 24 12.40 15.56 -16.89
C LEU A 24 12.61 14.27 -16.10
N ALA A 25 13.86 13.90 -15.81
CA ALA A 25 14.18 12.73 -14.99
C ALA A 25 13.64 12.87 -13.56
N ALA A 26 13.74 14.05 -12.95
CA ALA A 26 13.21 14.33 -11.62
C ALA A 26 11.68 14.24 -11.58
N ILE A 27 10.99 14.79 -12.59
CA ILE A 27 9.54 14.68 -12.73
C ILE A 27 9.13 13.21 -12.93
N GLY A 28 9.82 12.49 -13.83
CA GLY A 28 9.58 11.07 -14.08
C GLY A 28 9.75 10.22 -12.82
N ALA A 29 10.83 10.44 -12.05
CA ALA A 29 11.07 9.75 -10.78
C ALA A 29 10.00 10.05 -9.73
N TYR A 30 9.55 11.31 -9.63
CA TYR A 30 8.51 11.70 -8.68
C TYR A 30 7.15 11.06 -9.01
N VAL A 31 6.80 10.97 -10.30
CA VAL A 31 5.59 10.27 -10.75
C VAL A 31 5.67 8.77 -10.48
N LEU A 32 6.83 8.15 -10.72
CA LEU A 32 7.06 6.73 -10.44
C LEU A 32 7.02 6.39 -8.95
N GLN A 33 7.52 7.27 -8.06
CA GLN A 33 7.45 7.05 -6.61
C GLN A 33 6.02 7.07 -6.07
N LYS A 34 5.16 7.97 -6.55
CA LYS A 34 3.70 7.93 -6.25
C LYS A 34 3.01 6.69 -6.83
N GLY A 35 3.69 6.01 -7.75
CA GLY A 35 3.35 4.72 -8.36
C GLY A 35 3.33 3.53 -7.41
N SER A 36 4.13 3.54 -6.35
CA SER A 36 4.49 2.34 -5.60
C SER A 36 3.44 1.93 -4.55
N ASN A 37 2.19 1.69 -4.94
CA ASN A 37 1.28 0.88 -4.11
C ASN A 37 1.36 -0.58 -4.60
N PRO A 38 1.94 -1.50 -3.82
CA PRO A 38 2.07 -2.91 -4.19
C PRO A 38 0.73 -3.63 -4.36
N TYR A 39 -0.38 -3.03 -3.92
CA TYR A 39 -1.72 -3.61 -3.98
C TYR A 39 -2.67 -2.87 -4.95
N ARG A 40 -2.15 -2.18 -5.98
CA ARG A 40 -2.94 -1.38 -6.95
C ARG A 40 -4.12 -2.11 -7.60
N THR A 41 -4.08 -3.43 -7.71
CA THR A 41 -5.14 -4.25 -8.30
C THR A 41 -6.17 -4.75 -7.29
N THR A 42 -5.94 -4.50 -5.98
CA THR A 42 -6.82 -4.97 -4.91
C THR A 42 -7.71 -3.83 -4.45
N GLU A 43 -9.02 -4.08 -4.39
CA GLU A 43 -9.99 -3.07 -3.98
C GLU A 43 -9.81 -2.69 -2.50
N PRO A 44 -9.78 -1.40 -2.14
CA PRO A 44 -9.71 -1.00 -0.74
C PRO A 44 -11.00 -1.36 -0.01
N LEU A 45 -10.88 -2.01 1.16
CA LEU A 45 -12.01 -2.36 1.99
C LEU A 45 -12.60 -1.09 2.62
N LYS A 46 -13.88 -0.84 2.35
CA LYS A 46 -14.65 0.17 3.07
C LYS A 46 -15.13 -0.42 4.40
N PRO A 47 -14.75 0.16 5.56
CA PRO A 47 -15.20 -0.37 6.84
C PRO A 47 -16.72 -0.32 7.01
N ALA A 48 -17.39 0.69 6.45
CA ALA A 48 -18.84 0.81 6.51
C ALA A 48 -19.53 -0.45 5.95
N ASP A 49 -19.17 -0.84 4.72
CA ASP A 49 -19.69 -2.03 4.04
C ASP A 49 -19.42 -3.32 4.84
N TYR A 50 -18.24 -3.42 5.46
CA TYR A 50 -17.88 -4.55 6.32
C TYR A 50 -18.77 -4.65 7.57
N PHE A 51 -19.09 -3.52 8.22
CA PHE A 51 -19.96 -3.50 9.39
C PHE A 51 -21.45 -3.63 9.04
N GLU A 52 -21.86 -3.17 7.87
CA GLU A 52 -23.23 -3.32 7.37
C GLU A 52 -23.52 -4.77 6.99
N ASN A 53 -22.63 -5.40 6.22
CA ASN A 53 -22.80 -6.78 5.79
C ASN A 53 -21.46 -7.48 5.46
N ALA A 54 -20.76 -7.97 6.48
CA ALA A 54 -19.54 -8.78 6.27
C ALA A 54 -19.78 -10.05 5.44
N ASN A 55 -21.03 -10.55 5.37
CA ASN A 55 -21.35 -11.79 4.68
C ASN A 55 -21.33 -11.67 3.16
N SER A 56 -21.66 -10.49 2.61
CA SER A 56 -21.58 -10.24 1.17
C SER A 56 -20.14 -10.12 0.67
N LEU A 57 -19.20 -9.85 1.57
CA LEU A 57 -17.78 -9.67 1.26
C LEU A 57 -16.97 -10.98 1.34
N ARG A 58 -17.59 -12.08 1.80
CA ARG A 58 -16.93 -13.38 1.97
C ARG A 58 -16.33 -13.89 0.68
N GLY A 59 -15.16 -14.51 0.77
CA GLY A 59 -14.44 -15.07 -0.37
C GLY A 59 -13.67 -14.02 -1.19
N ASN A 60 -14.00 -12.74 -1.05
CA ASN A 60 -13.31 -11.65 -1.74
C ASN A 60 -12.05 -11.23 -1.00
N VAL A 61 -11.15 -10.58 -1.74
CA VAL A 61 -9.86 -10.10 -1.24
C VAL A 61 -9.81 -8.59 -1.35
N TYR A 62 -9.48 -7.93 -0.25
CA TYR A 62 -9.45 -6.48 -0.16
C TYR A 62 -8.13 -5.98 0.42
N GLN A 63 -7.80 -4.73 0.11
CA GLN A 63 -6.71 -3.99 0.73
C GLN A 63 -7.23 -3.28 1.98
N VAL A 64 -6.58 -3.49 3.11
CA VAL A 64 -6.88 -2.85 4.39
C VAL A 64 -5.66 -2.05 4.83
N GLU A 65 -5.85 -0.77 5.15
CA GLU A 65 -4.79 0.10 5.66
C GLU A 65 -5.22 0.70 6.99
N GLY A 66 -4.41 0.53 8.02
CA GLY A 66 -4.77 0.98 9.34
C GLY A 66 -3.69 0.75 10.40
N VAL A 67 -4.00 1.19 11.62
CA VAL A 67 -3.10 1.12 12.76
C VAL A 67 -3.44 -0.09 13.62
N ILE A 68 -2.46 -0.95 13.89
CA ILE A 68 -2.66 -2.10 14.79
C ILE A 68 -2.86 -1.61 16.23
N LEU A 69 -3.98 -2.00 16.86
CA LEU A 69 -4.34 -1.61 18.22
C LEU A 69 -3.85 -2.61 19.26
N ASN A 70 -4.49 -3.78 19.34
CA ASN A 70 -4.20 -4.79 20.37
C ASN A 70 -4.27 -6.19 19.75
N ALA A 71 -3.51 -7.14 20.31
CA ALA A 71 -3.75 -8.55 20.07
C ALA A 71 -4.98 -8.98 20.88
N LEU A 72 -5.95 -9.60 20.20
CA LEU A 72 -7.20 -10.08 20.81
C LEU A 72 -7.10 -11.55 21.21
N ALA A 73 -6.45 -12.36 20.37
CA ALA A 73 -6.26 -13.79 20.63
C ALA A 73 -4.99 -14.30 19.96
N GLN A 74 -4.45 -15.39 20.48
CA GLN A 74 -3.31 -16.09 19.89
C GLN A 74 -3.57 -17.58 19.88
N ASN A 75 -3.37 -18.20 18.72
CA ASN A 75 -3.45 -19.62 18.52
C ASN A 75 -2.17 -20.09 17.80
N PRO A 76 -1.44 -21.11 18.31
CA PRO A 76 -0.23 -21.61 17.68
C PRO A 76 -0.44 -22.11 16.24
N GLU A 77 -1.59 -22.71 15.96
CA GLU A 77 -1.94 -23.30 14.66
C GLU A 77 -2.58 -22.28 13.74
N LYS A 78 -3.59 -21.54 14.22
CA LYS A 78 -4.37 -20.60 13.40
C LYS A 78 -3.70 -19.24 13.22
N GLY A 79 -2.81 -18.83 14.13
CA GLY A 79 -2.13 -17.54 14.09
C GLY A 79 -2.61 -16.55 15.16
N ARG A 80 -2.41 -15.26 14.92
CA ARG A 80 -2.68 -14.19 15.90
C ARG A 80 -3.81 -13.29 15.40
N LEU A 81 -4.81 -13.08 16.24
CA LEU A 81 -5.89 -12.14 15.96
C LEU A 81 -5.53 -10.78 16.54
N PHE A 82 -5.57 -9.74 15.71
CA PHE A 82 -5.37 -8.36 16.11
C PHE A 82 -6.61 -7.53 15.83
N SER A 83 -6.74 -6.42 16.54
CA SER A 83 -7.64 -5.34 16.17
C SER A 83 -6.87 -4.29 15.37
N ILE A 84 -7.34 -3.94 14.18
CA ILE A 84 -6.80 -2.88 13.33
C ILE A 84 -7.79 -1.71 13.30
N SER A 85 -7.29 -0.49 13.49
CA SER A 85 -8.08 0.73 13.35
C SER A 85 -7.92 1.28 11.95
N VAL A 86 -8.98 1.18 11.16
CA VAL A 86 -9.05 1.75 9.81
C VAL A 86 -9.80 3.06 9.85
N THR A 87 -9.20 4.11 9.27
CA THR A 87 -9.83 5.43 9.22
C THR A 87 -10.55 5.56 7.89
N SER A 88 -11.87 5.77 7.93
CA SER A 88 -12.71 6.02 6.78
C SER A 88 -13.68 7.15 7.10
N GLU A 89 -13.80 8.13 6.20
CA GLU A 89 -14.71 9.28 6.36
C GLU A 89 -14.56 9.97 7.73
N SER A 90 -13.30 10.19 8.16
CA SER A 90 -12.96 10.81 9.46
C SER A 90 -13.38 10.01 10.71
N LYS A 91 -13.88 8.78 10.55
CA LYS A 91 -14.21 7.87 11.64
C LYS A 91 -13.21 6.71 11.70
N LYS A 92 -12.84 6.32 12.92
CA LYS A 92 -12.00 5.15 13.19
C LYS A 92 -12.88 3.92 13.39
N TRP A 93 -12.61 2.87 12.62
CA TRP A 93 -13.34 1.62 12.65
C TRP A 93 -12.41 0.50 13.13
N PRO A 94 -12.66 -0.10 14.31
CA PRO A 94 -11.87 -1.21 14.81
C PRO A 94 -12.33 -2.52 14.17
N MET A 95 -11.51 -3.12 13.32
CA MET A 95 -11.84 -4.39 12.65
C MET A 95 -10.94 -5.53 13.14
N PRO A 96 -11.45 -6.78 13.23
CA PRO A 96 -10.63 -7.93 13.54
C PRO A 96 -9.83 -8.37 12.31
N ILE A 97 -8.52 -8.57 12.46
CA ILE A 97 -7.64 -9.11 11.43
C ILE A 97 -6.86 -10.32 11.98
N LEU A 98 -7.06 -11.48 11.36
CA LEU A 98 -6.36 -12.71 11.65
C LEU A 98 -5.08 -12.77 10.82
N ILE A 99 -3.95 -12.85 11.51
CA ILE A 99 -2.64 -12.99 10.90
C ILE A 99 -2.22 -14.44 11.03
N PRO A 100 -2.28 -15.22 9.93
CA PRO A 100 -2.05 -16.66 9.98
C PRO A 100 -0.61 -16.99 10.37
N ALA A 101 -0.40 -18.20 10.90
CA ALA A 101 0.91 -18.65 11.39
C ALA A 101 2.01 -18.56 10.31
N LYS A 102 1.67 -18.69 9.02
CA LYS A 102 2.59 -18.49 7.88
C LYS A 102 3.24 -17.10 7.85
N LEU A 103 2.57 -16.07 8.37
CA LEU A 103 3.07 -14.69 8.44
C LEU A 103 3.73 -14.36 9.79
N ARG A 104 3.98 -15.36 10.66
CA ARG A 104 4.58 -15.16 12.00
C ARG A 104 5.96 -14.48 11.95
N GLN A 105 6.67 -14.58 10.82
CA GLN A 105 7.97 -13.95 10.61
C GLN A 105 7.89 -12.41 10.66
N ILE A 106 6.71 -11.83 10.40
CA ILE A 106 6.52 -10.38 10.40
C ILE A 106 6.23 -9.92 11.83
N ASN A 107 7.15 -9.13 12.39
CA ASN A 107 6.98 -8.59 13.75
C ASN A 107 6.05 -7.37 13.74
N LEU A 108 4.78 -7.61 14.06
CA LEU A 108 3.76 -6.56 14.12
C LEU A 108 3.82 -5.82 15.45
N GLN A 109 3.99 -4.51 15.35
CA GLN A 109 4.03 -3.60 16.48
C GLN A 109 2.69 -2.90 16.68
N LYS A 110 2.30 -2.73 17.94
CA LYS A 110 1.16 -1.91 18.35
C LYS A 110 1.42 -0.44 17.99
N ASN A 111 0.36 0.28 17.65
CA ASN A 111 0.36 1.70 17.26
C ASN A 111 1.18 2.01 15.99
N GLN A 112 1.40 1.01 15.14
CA GLN A 112 2.09 1.18 13.86
C GLN A 112 1.11 0.97 12.70
N SER A 113 1.27 1.76 11.65
CA SER A 113 0.49 1.66 10.41
C SER A 113 0.98 0.51 9.54
N TYR A 114 0.05 -0.31 9.05
CA TYR A 114 0.31 -1.39 8.13
C TYR A 114 -0.72 -1.39 7.01
N ARG A 115 -0.29 -1.88 5.85
CA ARG A 115 -1.15 -2.21 4.72
C ARG A 115 -1.17 -3.71 4.55
N ALA A 116 -2.35 -4.30 4.61
CA ALA A 116 -2.57 -5.73 4.52
C ALA A 116 -3.51 -6.07 3.37
N LYS A 117 -3.19 -7.11 2.63
CA LYS A 117 -4.12 -7.76 1.70
C LYS A 117 -4.83 -8.85 2.47
N CYS A 118 -6.14 -8.72 2.62
CA CYS A 118 -6.94 -9.59 3.47
C CYS A 118 -8.05 -10.25 2.66
N LYS A 119 -8.22 -11.56 2.85
CA LYS A 119 -9.37 -12.30 2.37
C LYS A 119 -10.43 -12.33 3.47
N VAL A 120 -11.69 -12.09 3.13
CA VAL A 120 -12.79 -12.28 4.08
C VAL A 120 -13.12 -13.78 4.11
N ASP A 121 -12.95 -14.39 5.28
CA ASP A 121 -13.26 -15.80 5.52
C ASP A 121 -14.79 -16.06 5.55
N ASP A 122 -15.20 -17.32 5.54
CA ASP A 122 -16.62 -17.73 5.59
C ASP A 122 -17.33 -17.22 6.87
N THR A 123 -16.56 -16.96 7.92
CA THR A 123 -17.03 -16.38 9.19
C THR A 123 -17.16 -14.84 9.16
N GLY A 124 -16.74 -14.20 8.06
CA GLY A 124 -16.67 -12.74 7.94
C GLY A 124 -15.41 -12.12 8.53
N ILE A 125 -14.47 -12.91 9.06
CA ILE A 125 -13.21 -12.40 9.64
C ILE A 125 -12.22 -12.08 8.51
N LEU A 126 -11.49 -10.96 8.65
CA LEU A 126 -10.40 -10.60 7.73
C LEU A 126 -9.17 -11.48 8.01
N VAL A 127 -8.76 -12.28 7.03
CA VAL A 127 -7.55 -13.12 7.10
C VAL A 127 -6.46 -12.51 6.23
N ALA A 128 -5.34 -12.12 6.84
CA ALA A 128 -4.22 -11.54 6.11
C ALA A 128 -3.55 -12.57 5.20
N GLU A 129 -3.52 -12.29 3.91
CA GLU A 129 -2.70 -13.02 2.94
C GLU A 129 -1.29 -12.47 2.91
N GLU A 130 -1.18 -11.14 2.92
CA GLU A 130 0.07 -10.39 2.90
C GLU A 130 -0.06 -9.16 3.81
N ILE A 131 1.04 -8.74 4.43
CA ILE A 131 1.08 -7.54 5.27
C ILE A 131 2.42 -6.85 5.13
N GLN A 132 2.40 -5.53 4.98
CA GLN A 132 3.57 -4.69 4.83
C GLN A 132 3.42 -3.45 5.71
N LYS A 133 4.55 -2.95 6.21
CA LYS A 133 4.58 -1.68 6.93
C LYS A 133 4.29 -0.55 5.94
N SER A 134 3.36 0.32 6.30
CA SER A 134 3.05 1.53 5.52
C SER A 134 4.00 2.68 5.83
#